data_AF-A0A7K8F406-F1
#
_entry.id   AF-A0A7K8F406-F1
#
_cell.length_a   1.000
_cell.length_b   1.000
_cell.length_c   1.000
_cell.angle_alpha   90.00
_cell.angle_beta   90.00
_cell.angle_gamma   90.00
#
_symmetry.space_group_name_H-M   'P 1'
#
loop_
_entity.id
_entity.type
_entity.pdbx_description
1 polymer ?
#
loop_
_entity_poly.entity_id
_entity_poly.type
_entity_poly.pdbx_seq_one_letter_code
_entity_poly.pdbx_strand_id
1 'polypeptide(L)'
;MADLWWIYSKPVPADGRELWTLFLQCSCITVVIGGLFYNWMFASLEYSWHLSVAMAISFSLLLLLTLLLVHPARCVFSMIMPTLGTKQGRKLLFSTCIMIAVVNITPNIISNIKTILQLIKCICKNSSESLLNSTALLEKVSWEFGGAVQETIHSIYKPMNGHFRFSLLQNSSLIYQKMHLAGEKISREFLSVEVLVKDSIQVANRLAAGFFMLYLCFESTWYLKNYLTNLRFDNFYITKKLERLAVDRKAAHLLLGSSKKLIRPTGLKLSWEEVVLCLMQAMLVTVALMLMLVVVAMDHFVFTMADTAVRRAAQFSAVPITLNVKYKVSAGLSWIMPFLFKVLRRPSVELLLGDFNRTYHHHLIFSSAHCRISPPTPPNPSVLLVVGLLFCILYATVFLETYARRLCRKIAASFFQSWEEERVLYLYRKLSRRHRK
;
A
#
# COMPACT_ATOMS: atom_id res chain seq x y z
N MET A 1 2.80 43.28 -7.52
CA MET A 1 3.60 42.06 -7.22
C MET A 1 5.09 42.22 -7.54
N ALA A 2 5.49 42.81 -8.67
CA ALA A 2 6.90 42.99 -9.01
C ALA A 2 7.69 43.82 -7.98
N ASP A 3 7.12 44.92 -7.49
CA ASP A 3 7.78 45.82 -6.52
C ASP A 3 7.97 45.15 -5.14
N LEU A 4 6.99 44.36 -4.71
CA LEU A 4 7.05 43.59 -3.47
C LEU A 4 8.16 42.54 -3.51
N TRP A 5 8.29 41.82 -4.63
CA TRP A 5 9.36 40.84 -4.83
C TRP A 5 10.74 41.51 -4.86
N TRP A 6 10.82 42.68 -5.50
CA TRP A 6 12.04 43.47 -5.58
C TRP A 6 12.56 43.84 -4.19
N ILE A 7 11.70 44.41 -3.34
CA ILE A 7 12.03 44.78 -1.97
C ILE A 7 12.49 43.55 -1.17
N TYR A 8 11.79 42.42 -1.30
CA TYR A 8 12.15 41.18 -0.61
C TYR A 8 13.53 40.64 -1.00
N SER A 9 13.91 40.77 -2.26
CA SER A 9 15.16 40.24 -2.82
C SER A 9 16.39 41.13 -2.58
N LYS A 10 16.19 42.40 -2.21
CA LYS A 10 17.25 43.38 -2.02
C LYS A 10 18.04 43.11 -0.72
N PRO A 11 19.38 43.25 -0.71
CA PRO A 11 20.19 43.00 0.48
C PRO A 11 19.91 43.98 1.60
N VAL A 12 19.84 45.27 1.29
CA VAL A 12 19.61 46.35 2.26
C VAL A 12 18.44 47.20 1.78
N PRO A 13 17.41 47.44 2.61
CA PRO A 13 16.31 48.36 2.27
C PRO A 13 16.85 49.79 2.14
N ALA A 14 16.33 50.56 1.19
CA ALA A 14 16.74 51.95 0.99
C ALA A 14 16.17 52.88 2.06
N ASP A 15 14.89 52.69 2.40
CA ASP A 15 14.14 53.61 3.26
C ASP A 15 13.33 52.84 4.31
N GLY A 16 12.85 53.55 5.33
CA GLY A 16 12.02 52.99 6.40
C GLY A 16 10.75 52.29 5.89
N ARG A 17 10.17 52.76 4.77
CA ARG A 17 9.02 52.09 4.13
C ARG A 17 9.40 50.70 3.59
N GLU A 18 10.54 50.59 2.91
CA GLU A 18 11.03 49.30 2.40
C GLU A 18 11.31 48.34 3.56
N LEU A 19 11.91 48.83 4.65
CA LEU A 19 12.18 48.05 5.85
C LEU A 19 10.89 47.50 6.48
N TRP A 20 9.86 48.33 6.63
CA TRP A 20 8.55 47.90 7.13
C TRP A 20 7.88 46.86 6.22
N THR A 21 7.96 47.05 4.90
CA THR A 21 7.42 46.06 3.96
C THR A 21 8.16 44.72 4.01
N LEU A 22 9.49 44.74 4.14
CA LEU A 22 10.30 43.54 4.33
C LEU A 22 9.94 42.82 5.64
N PHE A 23 9.78 43.57 6.73
CA PHE A 23 9.33 43.05 8.02
C PHE A 23 7.97 42.35 7.90
N LEU A 24 7.00 42.97 7.22
CA LEU A 24 5.67 42.39 7.03
C LEU A 24 5.72 41.10 6.19
N GLN A 25 6.52 41.08 5.12
CA GLN A 25 6.70 39.90 4.28
C GLN A 25 7.36 38.74 5.04
N CYS A 26 8.45 39.01 5.77
CA CYS A 26 9.11 38.02 6.60
C CYS A 26 8.18 37.50 7.70
N SER A 27 7.38 38.39 8.31
CA SER A 27 6.38 38.01 9.33
C SER A 27 5.29 37.11 8.77
N CYS A 28 4.79 37.37 7.56
CA CYS A 28 3.81 36.50 6.91
C CYS A 28 4.39 35.10 6.67
N ILE A 29 5.62 35.02 6.15
CA ILE A 29 6.32 33.76 5.91
C ILE A 29 6.53 33.00 7.24
N THR A 30 6.95 33.69 8.31
CA THR A 30 7.22 33.04 9.59
C THR A 30 5.97 32.58 10.31
N VAL A 31 4.85 33.31 10.21
CA VAL A 31 3.56 32.87 10.76
C VAL A 31 3.10 31.57 10.09
N VAL A 32 3.20 31.48 8.76
CA VAL A 32 2.81 30.27 8.02
C VAL A 32 3.73 29.09 8.40
N ILE A 33 5.05 29.28 8.36
CA ILE A 33 6.01 28.21 8.68
C ILE A 33 5.94 27.81 10.17
N GLY A 34 5.75 28.78 11.07
CA GLY A 34 5.56 28.57 12.50
C GLY A 34 4.28 27.81 12.83
N GLY A 35 3.18 28.13 12.16
CA GLY A 35 1.92 27.39 12.29
C GLY A 35 2.03 25.94 11.81
N LEU A 36 2.74 25.71 10.70
CA LEU A 36 3.05 24.34 10.24
C LEU A 36 3.92 23.58 11.25
N PHE A 37 4.93 24.24 11.82
CA PHE A 37 5.78 23.64 12.85
C PHE A 37 5.01 23.32 14.13
N TYR A 38 4.12 24.21 14.58
CA TYR A 38 3.20 23.96 15.69
C TYR A 38 2.33 22.73 15.42
N ASN A 39 1.69 22.66 14.25
CA ASN A 39 0.81 21.55 13.91
C ASN A 39 1.58 20.23 13.82
N TRP A 40 2.81 20.26 13.30
CA TRP A 40 3.68 19.10 13.30
C TRP A 40 4.04 18.64 14.72
N MET A 41 4.41 19.55 15.62
CA MET A 41 4.73 19.22 17.02
C MET A 41 3.51 18.70 17.80
N PHE A 42 2.36 19.37 17.66
CA PHE A 42 1.17 19.06 18.43
C PHE A 42 0.40 17.87 17.85
N ALA A 43 0.01 17.93 16.57
CA ALA A 43 -0.86 16.92 15.96
C ALA A 43 -0.10 15.70 15.44
N SER A 44 1.13 15.90 14.93
CA SER A 44 1.92 14.76 14.44
C SER A 44 2.74 14.13 15.56
N LEU A 45 3.54 14.90 16.31
CA LEU A 45 4.44 14.36 17.34
C LEU A 45 3.77 14.17 18.71
N GLU A 46 2.51 14.60 18.89
CA GLU A 46 1.72 14.45 20.13
C GLU A 46 2.37 15.08 21.37
N TYR A 47 3.16 16.15 21.19
CA TYR A 47 3.67 16.92 22.32
C TYR A 47 2.55 17.71 23.01
N SER A 48 2.76 18.02 24.29
CA SER A 48 1.82 18.87 25.04
C SER A 48 1.63 20.23 24.36
N TRP A 49 0.43 20.80 24.50
CA TRP A 49 0.08 22.06 23.83
C TRP A 49 1.00 23.21 24.28
N HIS A 50 1.30 23.31 25.57
CA HIS A 50 2.20 24.32 26.13
C HIS A 50 3.60 24.27 25.49
N LEU A 51 4.18 23.06 25.40
CA LEU A 51 5.50 22.88 24.82
C LEU A 51 5.49 23.19 23.33
N SER A 52 4.46 22.72 22.61
CA SER A 52 4.31 22.96 21.17
C SER A 52 4.18 24.45 20.85
N VAL A 53 3.38 25.19 21.63
CA VAL A 53 3.23 26.65 21.48
C VAL A 53 4.54 27.38 21.78
N ALA A 54 5.19 27.07 22.90
CA ALA A 54 6.44 27.74 23.30
C ALA A 54 7.55 27.52 22.27
N MET A 55 7.72 26.28 21.78
CA MET A 55 8.71 25.95 20.76
C MET A 55 8.37 26.61 19.42
N ALA A 56 7.10 26.67 19.02
CA ALA A 56 6.69 27.31 17.78
C ALA A 56 6.91 28.83 17.80
N ILE A 57 6.61 29.51 18.92
CA ILE A 57 6.88 30.94 19.08
C ILE A 57 8.38 31.21 19.00
N SER A 58 9.20 30.46 19.76
CA SER A 58 10.66 30.58 19.76
C SER A 58 11.24 30.37 18.36
N PHE A 59 10.84 29.29 17.68
CA PHE A 59 11.24 28.99 16.31
C PHE A 59 10.83 30.09 15.32
N SER A 60 9.60 30.61 15.42
CA SER A 60 9.11 31.67 14.53
C SER A 60 9.85 32.98 14.71
N LEU A 61 10.20 33.33 15.96
CA LEU A 61 11.00 34.54 16.26
C LEU A 61 12.42 34.42 15.71
N LEU A 62 13.08 33.27 15.93
CA LEU A 62 14.40 32.98 15.38
C LEU A 62 14.39 33.01 13.85
N LEU A 63 13.38 32.41 13.23
CA LEU A 63 13.22 32.43 11.78
C LEU A 63 12.98 33.86 11.27
N LEU A 64 12.19 34.67 11.97
CA LEU A 64 11.91 36.06 11.59
C LEU A 64 13.19 36.89 11.60
N LEU A 65 13.95 36.81 12.69
CA LEU A 65 15.26 37.46 12.81
C LEU A 65 16.21 37.00 11.71
N THR A 66 16.25 35.69 11.44
CA THR A 66 17.10 35.12 10.39
C THR A 66 16.72 35.65 9.01
N LEU A 67 15.44 35.67 8.66
CA LEU A 67 14.96 36.18 7.37
C LEU A 67 15.18 37.70 7.24
N LEU A 68 15.07 38.47 8.33
CA LEU A 68 15.31 39.91 8.28
C LEU A 68 16.79 40.26 8.12
N LEU A 69 17.65 39.61 8.91
CA LEU A 69 19.07 39.96 9.01
C LEU A 69 19.94 39.26 7.96
N VAL A 70 19.60 38.02 7.59
CA VAL A 70 20.43 37.18 6.72
C VAL A 70 19.85 37.15 5.31
N HIS A 71 20.35 38.01 4.44
CA HIS A 71 19.93 38.09 3.03
C HIS A 71 20.02 36.75 2.27
N PRO A 72 21.09 35.95 2.39
CA PRO A 72 21.13 34.62 1.78
C PRO A 72 20.03 33.67 2.28
N ALA A 73 19.60 33.79 3.54
CA ALA A 73 18.55 32.92 4.08
C ALA A 73 17.20 33.16 3.40
N ARG A 74 16.83 34.43 3.13
CA ARG A 74 15.64 34.77 2.34
C ARG A 74 15.63 34.09 0.95
N CYS A 75 16.80 34.05 0.32
CA CYS A 75 16.97 33.37 -0.97
C CYS A 75 16.75 31.86 -0.84
N VAL A 76 17.38 31.22 0.15
CA VAL A 76 17.23 29.78 0.43
C VAL A 76 15.77 29.42 0.71
N PHE A 77 15.09 30.14 1.60
CA PHE A 77 13.69 29.88 1.93
C PHE A 77 12.75 30.08 0.72
N SER A 78 13.05 31.04 -0.16
CA SER A 78 12.31 31.22 -1.42
C SER A 78 12.53 30.06 -2.39
N MET A 79 13.69 29.40 -2.35
CA MET A 79 14.02 28.25 -3.20
C MET A 79 13.43 26.93 -2.71
N ILE A 80 13.02 26.81 -1.44
CA ILE A 80 12.44 25.58 -0.90
C ILE A 80 11.20 25.16 -1.71
N MET A 81 10.30 26.11 -2.01
CA MET A 81 9.07 25.84 -2.74
C MET A 81 9.30 25.28 -4.16
N PRO A 82 10.12 25.91 -5.03
CA PRO A 82 10.46 25.28 -6.30
C PRO A 82 11.26 23.99 -6.13
N THR A 83 12.07 23.83 -5.07
CA THR A 83 12.82 22.59 -4.82
C THR A 83 11.89 21.39 -4.58
N LEU A 84 10.67 21.59 -4.05
CA LEU A 84 9.63 20.54 -3.98
C LEU A 84 9.22 20.04 -5.38
N GLY A 85 9.30 20.86 -6.42
CA GLY A 85 9.04 20.46 -7.80
C GLY A 85 10.17 19.65 -8.45
N THR A 86 11.26 19.36 -7.72
CA THR A 86 12.43 18.64 -8.26
C THR A 86 12.43 17.15 -7.88
N LYS A 87 13.51 16.44 -8.24
CA LYS A 87 13.72 15.04 -7.85
C LYS A 87 13.54 14.79 -6.35
N GLN A 88 13.90 15.77 -5.52
CA GLN A 88 13.84 15.62 -4.08
C GLN A 88 12.40 15.60 -3.55
N GLY A 89 11.54 16.51 -4.01
CA GLY A 89 10.12 16.46 -3.66
C GLY A 89 9.41 15.22 -4.19
N ARG A 90 9.84 14.67 -5.34
CA ARG A 90 9.32 13.37 -5.79
C ARG A 90 9.66 12.21 -4.87
N LYS A 91 10.86 12.18 -4.29
CA LYS A 91 11.20 11.15 -3.29
C LYS A 91 10.26 11.22 -2.08
N LEU A 92 9.89 12.43 -1.64
CA LEU A 92 8.89 12.60 -0.59
C LEU A 92 7.54 12.03 -1.04
N LEU A 93 7.03 12.44 -2.20
CA LEU A 93 5.74 11.99 -2.70
C LEU A 93 5.68 10.46 -2.82
N PHE A 94 6.75 9.81 -3.28
CA PHE A 94 6.86 8.35 -3.28
C PHE A 94 6.83 7.75 -1.87
N SER A 95 7.61 8.31 -0.94
CA SER A 95 7.59 7.88 0.47
C SER A 95 6.19 7.98 1.06
N THR A 96 5.48 9.08 0.80
CA THR A 96 4.09 9.27 1.23
C THR A 96 3.15 8.24 0.62
N CYS A 97 3.29 7.91 -0.68
CA CYS A 97 2.48 6.86 -1.32
C CYS A 97 2.70 5.49 -0.67
N ILE A 98 3.95 5.10 -0.44
CA ILE A 98 4.31 3.84 0.22
C ILE A 98 3.69 3.81 1.62
N MET A 99 3.82 4.89 2.36
CA MET A 99 3.29 5.00 3.71
C MET A 99 1.76 4.90 3.77
N ILE A 100 1.05 5.56 2.85
CA ILE A 100 -0.40 5.42 2.75
C ILE A 100 -0.77 3.96 2.49
N ALA A 101 -0.03 3.28 1.60
CA ALA A 101 -0.24 1.86 1.34
C ALA A 101 -0.06 1.01 2.60
N VAL A 102 1.04 1.21 3.34
CA VAL A 102 1.33 0.38 4.52
C VAL A 102 0.42 0.69 5.72
N VAL A 103 -0.04 1.94 5.88
CA VAL A 103 -0.89 2.33 7.02
C VAL A 103 -2.37 2.07 6.76
N ASN A 104 -2.83 2.10 5.50
CA ASN A 104 -4.26 1.97 5.17
C ASN A 104 -4.58 0.68 4.41
N ILE A 105 -3.83 0.38 3.34
CA ILE A 105 -4.16 -0.74 2.45
C ILE A 105 -3.71 -2.07 3.07
N THR A 106 -2.47 -2.14 3.57
CA THR A 106 -1.93 -3.36 4.16
C THR A 106 -2.74 -3.86 5.37
N PRO A 107 -3.16 -3.01 6.34
CA PRO A 107 -3.98 -3.48 7.46
C PRO A 107 -5.38 -3.92 7.02
N ASN A 108 -5.94 -3.32 5.97
CA ASN A 108 -7.21 -3.75 5.40
C ASN A 108 -7.10 -5.15 4.78
N ILE A 109 -6.04 -5.41 4.01
CA ILE A 109 -5.71 -6.73 3.48
C ILE A 109 -5.59 -7.75 4.63
N ILE A 110 -4.81 -7.42 5.66
CA ILE A 110 -4.57 -8.30 6.81
C ILE A 110 -5.90 -8.58 7.56
N SER A 111 -6.74 -7.56 7.76
CA SER A 111 -8.05 -7.70 8.39
C SER A 111 -8.94 -8.70 7.63
N ASN A 112 -9.02 -8.56 6.30
CA ASN A 112 -9.79 -9.49 5.47
C ASN A 112 -9.20 -10.92 5.46
N ILE A 113 -7.86 -11.07 5.48
CA ILE A 113 -7.21 -12.38 5.66
C ILE A 113 -7.59 -13.00 7.01
N LYS A 114 -7.64 -12.21 8.09
CA LYS A 114 -8.07 -12.70 9.41
C LYS A 114 -9.51 -13.19 9.37
N THR A 115 -10.41 -12.50 8.67
CA THR A 115 -11.78 -12.96 8.47
C THR A 115 -11.82 -14.32 7.77
N ILE A 116 -11.01 -14.51 6.71
CA ILE A 116 -10.90 -15.81 6.02
C ILE A 116 -10.36 -16.89 6.97
N LEU A 117 -9.32 -16.61 7.75
CA LEU A 117 -8.73 -17.56 8.69
C LEU A 117 -9.72 -17.94 9.81
N GLN A 118 -10.49 -16.98 10.33
CA GLN A 118 -11.55 -17.24 11.30
C GLN A 118 -12.63 -18.16 10.72
N LEU A 119 -13.02 -17.91 9.47
CA LEU A 119 -13.97 -18.76 8.77
C LEU A 119 -13.43 -20.19 8.58
N ILE A 120 -12.18 -20.35 8.15
CA ILE A 120 -11.55 -21.67 8.00
C ILE A 120 -11.50 -22.40 9.35
N LYS A 121 -11.09 -21.71 10.42
CA LYS A 121 -11.08 -22.27 11.78
C LYS A 121 -12.47 -22.75 12.19
N CYS A 122 -13.50 -21.97 11.88
CA CYS A 122 -14.89 -22.31 12.16
C CYS A 122 -15.34 -23.57 11.41
N ILE A 123 -15.11 -23.61 10.09
CA ILE A 123 -15.51 -24.73 9.24
C ILE A 123 -14.81 -26.01 9.69
N CYS A 124 -13.49 -25.97 9.89
CA CYS A 124 -12.72 -27.12 10.35
C CYS A 124 -13.20 -27.65 11.69
N LYS A 125 -13.54 -26.76 12.64
CA LYS A 125 -14.06 -27.14 13.95
C LYS A 125 -15.42 -27.84 13.82
N ASN A 126 -16.40 -27.19 13.21
CA ASN A 126 -17.76 -27.71 13.11
C ASN A 126 -17.82 -28.97 12.23
N SER A 127 -17.07 -29.02 11.11
CA SER A 127 -17.01 -30.21 10.26
C SER A 127 -16.43 -31.41 11.02
N SER A 128 -15.40 -31.19 11.83
CA SER A 128 -14.81 -32.25 12.67
C SER A 128 -15.80 -32.75 13.71
N GLU A 129 -16.47 -31.84 14.43
CA GLU A 129 -17.50 -32.20 15.42
C GLU A 129 -18.67 -32.95 14.76
N SER A 130 -19.12 -32.49 13.59
CA SER A 130 -20.20 -33.12 12.85
C SER A 130 -19.83 -34.50 12.34
N LEU A 131 -18.62 -34.69 11.82
CA LEU A 131 -18.12 -36.01 11.38
C LEU A 131 -18.01 -36.98 12.56
N LEU A 132 -17.59 -36.50 13.75
CA LEU A 132 -17.56 -37.32 14.96
C LEU A 132 -18.97 -37.73 15.39
N ASN A 133 -19.94 -36.82 15.34
CA ASN A 133 -21.35 -37.17 15.63
C ASN A 133 -21.94 -38.16 14.61
N SER A 134 -21.48 -38.14 13.35
CA SER A 134 -21.87 -39.14 12.35
C SER A 134 -21.37 -40.56 12.70
N THR A 135 -20.38 -40.70 13.58
CA THR A 135 -19.89 -42.03 13.99
C THR A 135 -20.90 -42.77 14.85
N ALA A 136 -21.64 -42.06 15.71
CA ALA A 136 -22.75 -42.62 16.47
C ALA A 136 -23.88 -43.15 15.55
N LEU A 137 -24.12 -42.47 14.42
CA LEU A 137 -25.03 -42.95 13.39
C LEU A 137 -24.51 -44.25 12.76
N LEU A 138 -23.23 -44.30 12.37
CA LEU A 138 -22.62 -45.50 11.79
C LEU A 138 -22.62 -46.69 12.79
N GLU A 139 -22.42 -46.42 14.07
CA GLU A 139 -22.53 -47.42 15.14
C GLU A 139 -23.97 -47.95 15.22
N LYS A 140 -24.98 -47.07 15.24
CA LYS A 140 -26.39 -47.46 15.23
C LYS A 140 -26.74 -48.29 13.99
N VAL A 141 -26.28 -47.88 12.81
CA VAL A 141 -26.48 -48.62 11.55
C VAL A 141 -25.81 -50.00 11.63
N SER A 142 -24.60 -50.09 12.18
CA SER A 142 -23.90 -51.37 12.39
C SER A 142 -24.70 -52.32 13.27
N TRP A 143 -25.23 -51.82 14.39
CA TRP A 143 -26.04 -52.59 15.33
C TRP A 143 -27.35 -53.08 14.70
N GLU A 144 -28.09 -52.19 14.05
CA GLU A 144 -29.37 -52.55 13.40
C GLU A 144 -29.17 -53.53 12.25
N PHE A 145 -28.14 -53.31 11.42
CA PHE A 145 -27.81 -54.20 10.31
C PHE A 145 -27.31 -55.56 10.79
N GLY A 146 -26.40 -55.58 11.77
CA GLY A 146 -25.88 -56.81 12.37
C GLY A 146 -26.98 -57.65 13.02
N GLY A 147 -27.94 -57.01 13.69
CA GLY A 147 -29.13 -57.67 14.22
C GLY A 147 -29.98 -58.34 13.14
N ALA A 148 -30.27 -57.62 12.04
CA ALA A 148 -31.06 -58.17 10.93
C ALA A 148 -30.36 -59.35 10.23
N VAL A 149 -29.04 -59.27 10.05
CA VAL A 149 -28.22 -60.37 9.51
C VAL A 149 -28.25 -61.57 10.46
N GLN A 150 -28.13 -61.34 11.76
CA GLN A 150 -28.12 -62.40 12.77
C GLN A 150 -29.47 -63.10 12.88
N GLU A 151 -30.59 -62.39 12.81
CA GLU A 151 -31.94 -62.98 12.78
C GLU A 151 -32.14 -63.89 11.57
N THR A 152 -31.60 -63.49 10.40
CA THR A 152 -31.66 -64.29 9.18
C THR A 152 -30.79 -65.57 9.27
N ILE A 153 -29.59 -65.47 9.84
CA ILE A 153 -28.60 -66.56 9.92
C ILE A 153 -28.80 -67.49 11.13
N HIS A 154 -29.44 -67.04 12.22
CA HIS A 154 -29.75 -67.86 13.40
C HIS A 154 -30.59 -69.10 13.06
N SER A 155 -31.32 -69.06 11.93
CA SER A 155 -32.07 -70.21 11.42
C SER A 155 -31.19 -71.33 10.86
N ILE A 156 -29.88 -71.11 10.65
CA ILE A 156 -29.01 -72.02 9.88
C ILE A 156 -27.71 -72.44 10.63
N TYR A 157 -27.03 -71.59 11.42
CA TYR A 157 -25.77 -71.95 12.12
C TYR A 157 -25.53 -71.19 13.44
N LYS A 158 -24.56 -71.67 14.27
CA LYS A 158 -24.16 -71.11 15.59
C LYS A 158 -23.95 -69.58 15.56
N PRO A 159 -24.24 -68.86 16.66
CA PRO A 159 -24.13 -67.42 16.71
C PRO A 159 -22.69 -66.94 16.52
N MET A 160 -22.45 -66.20 15.43
CA MET A 160 -21.30 -65.30 15.30
C MET A 160 -21.73 -63.91 15.80
N ASN A 161 -20.81 -63.19 16.44
CA ASN A 161 -20.98 -61.77 16.75
C ASN A 161 -21.06 -60.99 15.43
N GLY A 162 -22.27 -60.75 14.92
CA GLY A 162 -22.52 -60.15 13.61
C GLY A 162 -22.30 -58.63 13.52
N HIS A 163 -21.68 -58.01 14.53
CA HIS A 163 -21.47 -56.56 14.56
C HIS A 163 -20.22 -56.15 13.79
N PHE A 164 -20.37 -55.17 12.90
CA PHE A 164 -19.25 -54.57 12.18
C PHE A 164 -18.56 -53.56 13.08
N ARG A 165 -17.30 -53.81 13.44
CA ARG A 165 -16.48 -52.85 14.19
C ARG A 165 -15.80 -51.91 13.20
N PHE A 166 -16.29 -50.69 13.12
CA PHE A 166 -15.61 -49.65 12.34
C PHE A 166 -14.36 -49.18 13.09
N SER A 167 -13.17 -49.44 12.53
CA SER A 167 -11.91 -48.91 13.05
C SER A 167 -11.82 -47.42 12.69
N LEU A 168 -12.30 -46.56 13.59
CA LEU A 168 -12.14 -45.12 13.45
C LEU A 168 -10.77 -44.69 14.00
N LEU A 169 -10.12 -43.73 13.35
CA LEU A 169 -8.83 -43.17 13.76
C LEU A 169 -8.94 -42.61 15.19
N GLN A 170 -8.43 -43.35 16.18
CA GLN A 170 -8.70 -43.15 17.61
C GLN A 170 -8.07 -41.87 18.21
N ASN A 171 -7.19 -41.18 17.46
CA ASN A 171 -6.52 -39.94 17.88
C ASN A 171 -7.21 -38.66 17.37
N SER A 172 -8.55 -38.64 17.32
CA SER A 172 -9.34 -37.48 16.90
C SER A 172 -9.09 -36.22 17.74
N SER A 173 -8.85 -36.38 19.05
CA SER A 173 -8.52 -35.28 19.97
C SER A 173 -7.17 -34.62 19.68
N LEU A 174 -6.15 -35.42 19.30
CA LEU A 174 -4.82 -34.92 18.96
C LEU A 174 -4.82 -34.10 17.67
N ILE A 175 -5.59 -34.54 16.67
CA ILE A 175 -5.73 -33.82 15.39
C ILE A 175 -6.47 -32.49 15.61
N TYR A 176 -7.55 -32.50 16.41
CA TYR A 176 -8.27 -31.30 16.81
C TYR A 176 -7.36 -30.30 17.52
N GLN A 177 -6.59 -30.78 18.51
CA GLN A 177 -5.67 -29.95 19.27
C GLN A 177 -4.58 -29.36 18.36
N LYS A 178 -4.02 -30.14 17.43
CA LYS A 178 -3.02 -29.65 16.47
C LYS A 178 -3.58 -28.60 15.51
N MET A 179 -4.78 -28.81 14.96
CA MET A 179 -5.44 -27.81 14.08
C MET A 179 -5.80 -26.54 14.84
N HIS A 180 -6.35 -26.67 16.05
CA HIS A 180 -6.71 -25.51 16.88
C HIS A 180 -5.46 -24.68 17.25
N LEU A 181 -4.40 -25.36 17.69
CA LEU A 181 -3.16 -24.73 18.14
C LEU A 181 -2.40 -24.10 16.95
N ALA A 182 -2.41 -24.73 15.78
CA ALA A 182 -1.87 -24.14 14.55
C ALA A 182 -2.64 -22.86 14.14
N GLY A 183 -3.97 -22.90 14.15
CA GLY A 183 -4.79 -21.72 13.82
C GLY A 183 -4.62 -20.56 14.82
N GLU A 184 -4.48 -20.87 16.10
CA GLU A 184 -4.25 -19.87 17.15
C GLU A 184 -2.84 -19.27 17.09
N LYS A 185 -1.82 -20.09 16.81
CA LYS A 185 -0.44 -19.63 16.63
C LYS A 185 -0.34 -18.67 15.43
N ILE A 186 -0.90 -19.06 14.29
CA ILE A 186 -0.93 -18.22 13.08
C ILE A 186 -1.63 -16.88 13.40
N SER A 187 -2.82 -16.91 14.00
CA SER A 187 -3.53 -15.67 14.34
C SER A 187 -2.74 -14.76 15.28
N ARG A 188 -2.01 -15.31 16.26
CA ARG A 188 -1.20 -14.53 17.20
C ARG A 188 0.03 -13.92 16.53
N GLU A 189 0.74 -14.66 15.70
CA GLU A 189 1.91 -14.16 14.96
C GLU A 189 1.53 -13.03 13.99
N PHE A 190 0.36 -13.11 13.34
CA PHE A 190 -0.14 -12.02 12.49
C PHE A 190 -0.55 -10.77 13.29
N LEU A 191 -1.15 -10.94 14.49
CA LEU A 191 -1.56 -9.83 15.34
C LEU A 191 -0.38 -9.06 15.93
N SER A 192 0.68 -9.75 16.37
CA SER A 192 1.86 -9.09 16.93
C SER A 192 2.63 -8.29 15.88
N VAL A 193 2.75 -8.83 14.65
CA VAL A 193 3.41 -8.15 13.53
C VAL A 193 2.65 -6.88 13.12
N GLU A 194 1.32 -6.91 13.07
CA GLU A 194 0.52 -5.74 12.68
C GLU A 194 0.69 -4.54 13.63
N VAL A 195 0.64 -4.78 14.95
CA VAL A 195 0.78 -3.72 15.96
C VAL A 195 2.19 -3.12 15.91
N LEU A 196 3.22 -3.96 15.85
CA LEU A 196 4.61 -3.52 15.75
C LEU A 196 4.86 -2.70 14.47
N VAL A 197 4.30 -3.14 13.34
CA VAL A 197 4.45 -2.45 12.04
C VAL A 197 3.72 -1.10 12.05
N LYS A 198 2.50 -1.05 12.59
CA LYS A 198 1.71 0.18 12.63
C LYS A 198 2.37 1.26 13.49
N ASP A 199 2.80 0.90 14.71
CA ASP A 199 3.42 1.85 15.64
C ASP A 199 4.78 2.33 15.10
N SER A 200 5.60 1.42 14.57
CA SER A 200 6.92 1.76 14.01
C SER A 200 6.81 2.71 12.81
N ILE A 201 5.84 2.49 11.93
CA ILE A 201 5.65 3.31 10.72
C ILE A 201 5.05 4.66 11.07
N GLN A 202 4.15 4.72 12.05
CA GLN A 202 3.59 5.98 12.52
C GLN A 202 4.68 6.89 13.12
N VAL A 203 5.59 6.34 13.92
CA VAL A 203 6.74 7.09 14.46
C VAL A 203 7.71 7.51 13.35
N ALA A 204 8.05 6.60 12.42
CA ALA A 204 8.93 6.92 11.30
C ALA A 204 8.36 8.05 10.42
N ASN A 205 7.06 8.05 10.17
CA ASN A 205 6.38 9.12 9.44
C ASN A 205 6.50 10.48 10.13
N ARG A 206 6.21 10.51 11.43
CA ARG A 206 6.26 11.75 12.23
C ARG A 206 7.63 12.42 12.13
N LEU A 207 8.70 11.64 12.14
CA LEU A 207 10.08 12.14 12.03
C LEU A 207 10.49 12.46 10.58
N ALA A 208 9.96 11.73 9.60
CA ALA A 208 10.32 11.90 8.19
C ALA A 208 10.00 13.30 7.66
N ALA A 209 8.88 13.92 8.08
CA ALA A 209 8.52 15.27 7.67
C ALA A 209 9.58 16.31 8.10
N GLY A 210 10.09 16.21 9.34
CA GLY A 210 11.14 17.08 9.85
C GLY A 210 12.47 16.89 9.13
N PHE A 211 12.90 15.63 8.95
CA PHE A 211 14.13 15.33 8.20
C PHE A 211 14.05 15.84 6.76
N PHE A 212 12.89 15.69 6.12
CA PHE A 212 12.67 16.16 4.76
C PHE A 212 12.76 17.69 4.65
N MET A 213 12.19 18.44 5.59
CA MET A 213 12.32 19.90 5.62
C MET A 213 13.79 20.32 5.77
N LEU A 214 14.54 19.69 6.67
CA LEU A 214 15.98 19.95 6.81
C LEU A 214 16.75 19.63 5.52
N TYR A 215 16.37 18.53 4.86
CA TYR A 215 16.97 18.13 3.60
C TYR A 215 16.70 19.12 2.45
N LEU A 216 15.49 19.67 2.35
CA LEU A 216 15.18 20.72 1.37
C LEU A 216 15.95 22.02 1.64
N CYS A 217 16.10 22.40 2.92
CA CYS A 217 16.94 23.53 3.31
C CYS A 217 18.40 23.29 2.91
N PHE A 218 18.92 22.09 3.14
CA PHE A 218 20.26 21.69 2.75
C PHE A 218 20.46 21.76 1.23
N GLU A 219 19.55 21.17 0.43
CA GLU A 219 19.60 21.21 -1.04
C GLU A 219 19.51 22.63 -1.59
N SER A 220 18.63 23.46 -1.04
CA SER A 220 18.48 24.87 -1.42
C SER A 220 19.75 25.67 -1.09
N THR A 221 20.35 25.43 0.08
CA THR A 221 21.62 26.06 0.50
C THR A 221 22.77 25.59 -0.38
N TRP A 222 22.82 24.30 -0.71
CA TRP A 222 23.84 23.72 -1.59
C TRP A 222 23.75 24.28 -3.01
N TYR A 223 22.54 24.40 -3.54
CA TYR A 223 22.30 25.06 -4.84
C TYR A 223 22.80 26.51 -4.81
N LEU A 224 22.43 27.29 -3.78
CA LEU A 224 22.87 28.67 -3.64
C LEU A 224 24.40 28.78 -3.50
N LYS A 225 25.02 27.91 -2.70
CA LYS A 225 26.48 27.86 -2.56
C LYS A 225 27.16 27.64 -3.91
N ASN A 226 26.73 26.64 -4.69
CA ASN A 226 27.28 26.38 -6.03
C ASN A 226 27.02 27.53 -7.00
N TYR A 227 25.84 28.17 -6.90
CA TYR A 227 25.50 29.35 -7.69
C TYR A 227 26.47 30.53 -7.44
N LEU A 228 26.84 30.74 -6.18
CA LEU A 228 27.72 31.83 -5.75
C LEU A 228 29.21 31.52 -5.90
N THR A 229 29.61 30.25 -5.92
CA THR A 229 31.03 29.86 -5.97
C THR A 229 31.52 29.45 -7.36
N ASN A 230 30.63 28.98 -8.23
CA ASN A 230 31.03 28.43 -9.52
C ASN A 230 30.33 29.13 -10.70
N LEU A 231 31.08 29.95 -11.44
CA LEU A 231 30.58 30.67 -12.62
C LEU A 231 30.10 29.76 -13.77
N ARG A 232 30.48 28.47 -13.78
CA ARG A 232 30.05 27.48 -14.78
C ARG A 232 28.74 26.78 -14.40
N PHE A 233 28.39 26.77 -13.13
CA PHE A 233 27.22 26.07 -12.62
C PHE A 233 25.94 26.73 -13.13
N ASP A 234 25.06 25.97 -13.80
CA ASP A 234 23.75 26.44 -14.30
C ASP A 234 23.83 27.76 -15.12
N ASN A 235 24.92 27.94 -15.88
CA ASN A 235 25.22 29.16 -16.64
C ASN A 235 25.28 28.90 -18.16
N PHE A 236 24.17 28.44 -18.73
CA PHE A 236 24.05 28.10 -20.16
C PHE A 236 22.80 28.71 -20.81
N TYR A 237 22.23 29.76 -20.22
CA TYR A 237 20.97 30.32 -20.71
C TYR A 237 21.13 31.67 -21.40
N ILE A 238 20.26 31.93 -22.38
CA ILE A 238 20.12 33.23 -23.04
C ILE A 238 19.26 34.15 -22.15
N THR A 239 19.90 34.88 -21.25
CA THR A 239 19.20 35.88 -20.42
C THR A 239 19.04 37.21 -21.15
N LYS A 240 18.05 38.03 -20.76
CA LYS A 240 17.89 39.39 -21.30
C LYS A 240 19.14 40.26 -21.10
N LYS A 241 19.85 40.08 -19.97
CA LYS A 241 21.14 40.77 -19.70
C LYS A 241 22.21 40.36 -20.72
N LEU A 242 22.30 39.07 -21.06
CA LEU A 242 23.24 38.57 -22.06
C LEU A 242 22.87 39.04 -23.48
N GLU A 243 21.58 39.05 -23.84
CA GLU A 243 21.09 39.58 -25.12
C GLU A 243 21.51 41.05 -25.29
N ARG A 244 21.23 41.90 -24.29
CA ARG A 244 21.64 43.32 -24.31
C ARG A 244 23.16 43.48 -24.45
N LEU A 245 23.93 42.77 -23.62
CA LEU A 245 25.39 42.84 -23.67
C LEU A 245 25.96 42.43 -25.04
N ALA A 246 25.36 41.44 -25.70
CA ALA A 246 25.76 41.01 -27.03
C ALA A 246 25.40 42.03 -28.11
N VAL A 247 24.24 42.69 -28.01
CA VAL A 247 23.82 43.77 -28.92
C VAL A 247 24.73 44.99 -28.76
N ASP A 248 24.98 45.43 -27.53
CA ASP A 248 25.84 46.59 -27.22
C ASP A 248 27.26 46.41 -27.77
N ARG A 249 27.77 45.18 -27.76
CA ARG A 249 29.09 44.83 -28.31
C ARG A 249 29.08 44.43 -29.79
N LYS A 250 27.97 44.66 -30.50
CA LYS A 250 27.76 44.30 -31.92
C LYS A 250 28.05 42.81 -32.23
N ALA A 251 27.81 41.94 -31.26
CA ALA A 251 28.14 40.52 -31.29
C ALA A 251 26.91 39.60 -31.16
N ALA A 252 25.73 40.09 -31.58
CA ALA A 252 24.47 39.34 -31.52
C ALA A 252 24.52 37.99 -32.28
N HIS A 253 25.35 37.90 -33.34
CA HIS A 253 25.58 36.67 -34.11
C HIS A 253 26.10 35.50 -33.24
N LEU A 254 26.82 35.78 -32.14
CA LEU A 254 27.34 34.77 -31.21
C LEU A 254 26.21 33.97 -30.54
N LEU A 255 25.04 34.60 -30.34
CA LEU A 255 23.88 33.96 -29.71
C LEU A 255 23.15 33.01 -30.68
N LEU A 256 23.08 33.37 -31.98
CA LEU A 256 22.49 32.51 -33.01
C LEU A 256 23.39 31.32 -33.35
N GLY A 257 24.70 31.55 -33.51
CA GLY A 257 25.65 30.49 -33.87
C GLY A 257 25.83 29.42 -32.78
N SER A 258 25.66 29.79 -31.51
CA SER A 258 25.80 28.88 -30.36
C SER A 258 24.47 28.27 -29.87
N SER A 259 23.38 28.42 -30.64
CA SER A 259 22.02 28.11 -30.18
C SER A 259 21.81 26.64 -29.79
N LYS A 260 22.58 25.70 -30.36
CA LYS A 260 22.51 24.26 -30.01
C LYS A 260 22.85 23.95 -28.55
N LYS A 261 23.60 24.82 -27.86
CA LYS A 261 23.98 24.64 -26.44
C LYS A 261 23.33 25.64 -25.47
N LEU A 262 22.66 26.68 -25.99
CA LEU A 262 22.11 27.75 -25.16
C LEU A 262 20.58 27.67 -25.10
N ILE A 263 20.03 27.69 -23.89
CA ILE A 263 18.60 27.50 -23.65
C ILE A 263 17.96 28.83 -23.24
N ARG A 264 16.77 29.14 -23.77
CA ARG A 264 16.03 30.33 -23.35
C ARG A 264 15.31 30.05 -22.02
N PRO A 265 15.53 30.83 -20.94
CA PRO A 265 14.96 30.54 -19.61
C PRO A 265 13.43 30.54 -19.57
N THR A 266 12.78 31.28 -20.47
CA THR A 266 11.31 31.42 -20.57
C THR A 266 10.70 30.56 -21.67
N GLY A 267 11.50 29.81 -22.43
CA GLY A 267 10.97 28.96 -23.50
C GLY A 267 10.42 27.65 -22.96
N LEU A 268 9.30 27.18 -23.52
CA LEU A 268 8.76 25.84 -23.27
C LEU A 268 9.62 24.71 -23.91
N LYS A 269 10.60 25.08 -24.76
CA LYS A 269 11.46 24.09 -25.42
C LYS A 269 12.33 23.38 -24.38
N LEU A 270 12.15 22.06 -24.33
CA LEU A 270 13.02 21.11 -23.64
C LEU A 270 14.15 20.71 -24.59
N SER A 271 15.37 20.62 -24.07
CA SER A 271 16.49 19.99 -24.76
C SER A 271 16.23 18.49 -24.94
N TRP A 272 16.79 17.87 -25.98
CA TRP A 272 16.72 16.40 -26.16
C TRP A 272 17.22 15.63 -24.94
N GLU A 273 18.27 16.13 -24.29
CA GLU A 273 18.80 15.55 -23.04
C GLU A 273 17.80 15.66 -21.88
N GLU A 274 17.05 16.77 -21.81
CA GLU A 274 16.00 16.98 -20.80
C GLU A 274 14.80 16.07 -21.08
N VAL A 275 14.44 15.86 -22.35
CA VAL A 275 13.35 14.94 -22.76
C VAL A 275 13.69 13.51 -22.39
N VAL A 276 14.89 13.03 -22.68
CA VAL A 276 15.32 11.66 -22.32
C VAL A 276 15.32 11.49 -20.79
N LEU A 277 15.77 12.51 -20.04
CA LEU A 277 15.72 12.47 -18.58
C LEU A 277 14.28 12.45 -18.06
N CYS A 278 13.37 13.25 -18.62
CA CYS A 278 11.95 13.24 -18.27
C CYS A 278 11.31 11.88 -18.61
N LEU A 279 11.65 11.27 -19.75
CA LEU A 279 11.16 9.96 -20.15
C LEU A 279 11.59 8.88 -19.15
N MET A 280 12.88 8.83 -18.79
CA MET A 280 13.40 7.89 -17.80
C MET A 280 12.70 8.04 -16.44
N GLN A 281 12.44 9.29 -16.03
CA GLN A 281 11.72 9.54 -14.77
C GLN A 281 10.24 9.19 -14.86
N ALA A 282 9.58 9.48 -15.99
CA ALA A 282 8.20 9.07 -16.22
C ALA A 282 8.08 7.54 -16.18
N MET A 283 9.02 6.82 -16.79
CA MET A 283 9.09 5.36 -16.69
C MET A 283 9.20 4.89 -15.23
N LEU A 284 10.07 5.51 -14.41
CA LEU A 284 10.13 5.18 -12.98
C LEU A 284 8.79 5.42 -12.25
N VAL A 285 8.12 6.54 -12.52
CA VAL A 285 6.79 6.84 -11.95
C VAL A 285 5.74 5.82 -12.43
N THR A 286 5.79 5.40 -13.70
CA THR A 286 4.88 4.37 -14.23
C THR A 286 5.08 3.03 -13.55
N VAL A 287 6.33 2.58 -13.34
CA VAL A 287 6.62 1.31 -12.65
C VAL A 287 6.09 1.36 -11.20
N ALA A 288 6.30 2.47 -10.50
CA ALA A 288 5.77 2.65 -9.15
C ALA A 288 4.24 2.68 -9.12
N LEU A 289 3.59 3.30 -10.12
CA LEU A 289 2.13 3.27 -10.27
C LEU A 289 1.63 1.84 -10.47
N MET A 290 2.27 1.06 -11.35
CA MET A 290 1.90 -0.34 -11.58
C MET A 290 2.02 -1.18 -10.30
N LEU A 291 3.10 -1.02 -9.53
CA LEU A 291 3.26 -1.69 -8.25
C LEU A 291 2.13 -1.31 -7.26
N MET A 292 1.79 -0.02 -7.18
CA MET A 292 0.69 0.43 -6.31
C MET A 292 -0.68 -0.08 -6.77
N LEU A 293 -0.92 -0.15 -8.08
CA LEU A 293 -2.15 -0.75 -8.63
C LEU A 293 -2.24 -2.23 -8.30
N VAL A 294 -1.12 -2.97 -8.32
CA VAL A 294 -1.09 -4.36 -7.86
C VAL A 294 -1.49 -4.45 -6.38
N VAL A 295 -0.94 -3.60 -5.52
CA VAL A 295 -1.29 -3.59 -4.08
C VAL A 295 -2.79 -3.27 -3.87
N VAL A 296 -3.34 -2.29 -4.59
CA VAL A 296 -4.77 -1.95 -4.54
C VAL A 296 -5.63 -3.11 -5.07
N ALA A 297 -5.24 -3.72 -6.18
CA ALA A 297 -5.93 -4.87 -6.75
C ALA A 297 -5.95 -6.06 -5.79
N MET A 298 -4.84 -6.30 -5.07
CA MET A 298 -4.76 -7.32 -4.02
C MET A 298 -5.75 -7.05 -2.88
N ASP A 299 -5.92 -5.80 -2.45
CA ASP A 299 -6.91 -5.43 -1.44
C ASP A 299 -8.35 -5.74 -1.88
N HIS A 300 -8.72 -5.32 -3.09
CA HIS A 300 -10.02 -5.65 -3.66
C HIS A 300 -10.22 -7.16 -3.85
N PHE A 301 -9.19 -7.88 -4.28
CA PHE A 301 -9.23 -9.32 -4.47
C PHE A 301 -9.46 -10.05 -3.14
N VAL A 302 -8.67 -9.73 -2.11
CA VAL A 302 -8.78 -10.34 -0.78
C VAL A 302 -10.13 -10.01 -0.13
N PHE A 303 -10.62 -8.78 -0.26
CA PHE A 303 -11.97 -8.41 0.19
C PHE A 303 -13.04 -9.26 -0.51
N THR A 304 -12.97 -9.37 -1.84
CA THR A 304 -13.97 -10.14 -2.63
C THR A 304 -13.92 -11.62 -2.26
N MET A 305 -12.73 -12.18 -2.04
CA MET A 305 -12.57 -13.55 -1.55
C MET A 305 -13.19 -13.73 -0.16
N ALA A 306 -12.89 -12.84 0.79
CA ALA A 306 -13.41 -12.91 2.15
C ALA A 306 -14.94 -12.83 2.15
N ASP A 307 -15.50 -11.84 1.45
CA ASP A 307 -16.94 -11.64 1.34
C ASP A 307 -17.66 -12.81 0.65
N THR A 308 -17.10 -13.31 -0.46
CA THR A 308 -17.66 -14.49 -1.13
C THR A 308 -17.60 -15.72 -0.22
N ALA A 309 -16.49 -15.95 0.48
CA ALA A 309 -16.33 -17.09 1.37
C ALA A 309 -17.31 -17.04 2.53
N VAL A 310 -17.48 -15.88 3.17
CA VAL A 310 -18.46 -15.68 4.27
C VAL A 310 -19.89 -15.89 3.78
N ARG A 311 -20.27 -15.29 2.64
CA ARG A 311 -21.62 -15.46 2.06
C ARG A 311 -21.91 -16.92 1.71
N ARG A 312 -20.96 -17.63 1.09
CA ARG A 312 -21.11 -19.05 0.73
C ARG A 312 -21.16 -19.96 1.97
N ALA A 313 -20.34 -19.70 2.98
CA ALA A 313 -20.37 -20.46 4.21
C ALA A 313 -21.69 -20.29 4.98
N ALA A 314 -22.29 -19.10 4.94
CA ALA A 314 -23.61 -18.87 5.51
C ALA A 314 -24.72 -19.64 4.75
N GLN A 315 -24.59 -19.76 3.43
CA GLN A 315 -25.55 -20.49 2.58
C GLN A 315 -25.49 -22.02 2.79
N PHE A 316 -24.30 -22.59 2.99
CA PHE A 316 -24.08 -24.04 3.16
C PHE A 316 -23.74 -24.42 4.62
N SER A 317 -24.48 -23.85 5.58
CA SER A 317 -24.24 -24.10 7.01
C SER A 317 -24.51 -25.55 7.43
N ALA A 318 -25.49 -26.21 6.79
CA ALA A 318 -25.81 -27.62 6.99
C ALA A 318 -26.12 -28.33 5.66
N VAL A 319 -25.51 -29.49 5.43
CA VAL A 319 -25.75 -30.32 4.24
C VAL A 319 -26.42 -31.63 4.65
N PRO A 320 -27.60 -31.97 4.11
CA PRO A 320 -28.24 -33.26 4.37
C PRO A 320 -27.50 -34.40 3.65
N ILE A 321 -27.25 -35.49 4.36
CA ILE A 321 -26.70 -36.75 3.86
C ILE A 321 -27.71 -37.86 4.11
N THR A 322 -27.89 -38.74 3.13
CA THR A 322 -28.72 -39.94 3.24
C THR A 322 -27.87 -41.19 3.07
N LEU A 323 -27.96 -42.10 4.04
CA LEU A 323 -27.31 -43.42 4.00
C LEU A 323 -28.39 -44.47 3.76
N ASN A 324 -28.35 -45.11 2.59
CA ASN A 324 -29.29 -46.17 2.23
C ASN A 324 -28.59 -47.52 2.30
N VAL A 325 -29.02 -48.39 3.21
CA VAL A 325 -28.50 -49.74 3.37
C VAL A 325 -29.54 -50.72 2.86
N LYS A 326 -29.19 -51.41 1.77
CA LYS A 326 -30.02 -52.45 1.13
C LYS A 326 -29.29 -53.78 1.16
N TYR A 327 -29.92 -54.79 1.72
CA TYR A 327 -29.40 -56.14 1.83
C TYR A 327 -30.53 -57.15 1.65
N LYS A 328 -30.32 -58.12 0.76
CA LYS A 328 -31.29 -59.18 0.47
C LYS A 328 -30.59 -60.52 0.53
N VAL A 329 -31.18 -61.45 1.27
CA VAL A 329 -30.73 -62.85 1.33
C VAL A 329 -31.78 -63.70 0.65
N SER A 330 -31.39 -64.39 -0.42
CA SER A 330 -32.17 -65.48 -0.99
C SER A 330 -31.41 -66.80 -0.82
N ALA A 331 -32.13 -67.86 -0.48
CA ALA A 331 -31.61 -69.22 -0.49
C ALA A 331 -32.39 -70.02 -1.55
N GLY A 332 -31.67 -70.67 -2.46
CA GLY A 332 -32.28 -71.58 -3.40
C GLY A 332 -32.77 -72.84 -2.68
N LEU A 333 -34.02 -73.25 -2.90
CA LEU A 333 -34.56 -74.52 -2.37
C LEU A 333 -33.72 -75.74 -2.79
N SER A 334 -32.90 -75.60 -3.83
CA SER A 334 -31.92 -76.60 -4.27
C SER A 334 -30.87 -76.95 -3.20
N TRP A 335 -30.60 -76.07 -2.22
CA TRP A 335 -29.65 -76.34 -1.14
C TRP A 335 -30.20 -77.31 -0.09
N ILE A 336 -31.50 -77.22 0.21
CA ILE A 336 -32.16 -78.01 1.27
C ILE A 336 -32.46 -79.43 0.77
N MET A 337 -32.82 -79.58 -0.50
CA MET A 337 -33.12 -80.88 -1.12
C MET A 337 -32.48 -81.03 -2.51
N PRO A 338 -31.15 -81.12 -2.60
CA PRO A 338 -30.43 -81.17 -3.87
C PRO A 338 -30.83 -82.38 -4.72
N PHE A 339 -31.21 -83.49 -4.09
CA PHE A 339 -31.59 -84.73 -4.78
C PHE A 339 -32.94 -84.60 -5.51
N LEU A 340 -33.94 -83.95 -4.89
CA LEU A 340 -35.29 -83.83 -5.45
C LEU A 340 -35.32 -82.94 -6.70
N PHE A 341 -34.61 -81.82 -6.68
CA PHE A 341 -34.52 -80.90 -7.82
C PHE A 341 -33.66 -81.46 -8.97
N LYS A 342 -32.62 -82.24 -8.65
CA LYS A 342 -31.78 -82.91 -9.66
C LYS A 342 -32.53 -84.06 -10.37
N VAL A 343 -33.46 -84.74 -9.68
CA VAL A 343 -34.32 -85.79 -10.25
C VAL A 343 -35.52 -85.21 -11.02
N LEU A 344 -36.18 -84.15 -10.52
CA LEU A 344 -37.37 -83.56 -11.17
C LEU A 344 -37.08 -82.55 -12.28
N ARG A 345 -35.81 -82.17 -12.51
CA ARG A 345 -35.38 -81.21 -13.56
C ARG A 345 -36.20 -79.90 -13.58
N ARG A 346 -36.63 -79.43 -12.41
CA ARG A 346 -37.41 -78.19 -12.25
C ARG A 346 -36.50 -76.98 -12.01
N PRO A 347 -36.89 -75.78 -12.48
CA PRO A 347 -36.15 -74.56 -12.17
C PRO A 347 -36.17 -74.32 -10.65
N SER A 348 -35.01 -73.97 -10.09
CA SER A 348 -34.85 -73.67 -8.67
C SER A 348 -35.70 -72.46 -8.29
N VAL A 349 -36.59 -72.64 -7.31
CA VAL A 349 -37.31 -71.52 -6.70
C VAL A 349 -36.40 -70.91 -5.63
N GLU A 350 -36.09 -69.64 -5.76
CA GLU A 350 -35.37 -68.88 -4.74
C GLU A 350 -36.34 -68.44 -3.65
N LEU A 351 -36.08 -68.87 -2.41
CA LEU A 351 -36.80 -68.41 -1.24
C LEU A 351 -36.08 -67.18 -0.68
N LEU A 352 -36.79 -66.07 -0.53
CA LEU A 352 -36.24 -64.88 0.10
C LEU A 352 -36.28 -65.05 1.62
N LEU A 353 -35.11 -65.13 2.25
CA LEU A 353 -34.95 -65.39 3.68
C LEU A 353 -34.87 -64.10 4.50
N GLY A 354 -34.46 -62.98 3.90
CA GLY A 354 -34.43 -61.69 4.58
C GLY A 354 -34.26 -60.51 3.61
N ASP A 355 -35.00 -59.42 3.85
CA ASP A 355 -34.87 -58.15 3.14
C ASP A 355 -34.68 -57.02 4.17
N PHE A 356 -33.51 -56.40 4.17
CA PHE A 356 -33.19 -55.23 4.99
C PHE A 356 -32.99 -54.03 4.07
N ASN A 357 -33.92 -53.08 4.12
CA ASN A 357 -33.87 -51.86 3.34
C ASN A 357 -34.21 -50.67 4.26
N ARG A 358 -33.19 -49.97 4.74
CA ARG A 358 -33.37 -48.79 5.60
C ARG A 358 -32.59 -47.60 5.07
N THR A 359 -33.24 -46.44 5.16
CA THR A 359 -32.67 -45.15 4.79
C THR A 359 -32.51 -44.31 6.05
N TYR A 360 -31.29 -43.83 6.30
CA TYR A 360 -30.94 -43.01 7.45
C TYR A 360 -30.63 -41.60 6.98
N HIS A 361 -31.26 -40.61 7.60
CA HIS A 361 -31.05 -39.19 7.32
C HIS A 361 -30.13 -38.58 8.39
N HIS A 362 -29.11 -37.83 7.97
CA HIS A 362 -28.20 -37.12 8.86
C HIS A 362 -27.80 -35.78 8.26
N HIS A 363 -27.54 -34.77 9.08
CA HIS A 363 -27.10 -33.47 8.60
C HIS A 363 -25.66 -33.24 9.02
N LEU A 364 -24.79 -32.92 8.06
CA LEU A 364 -23.45 -32.42 8.36
C LEU A 364 -23.49 -30.92 8.60
N ILE A 365 -23.09 -30.49 9.78
CA ILE A 365 -23.04 -29.07 10.17
C ILE A 365 -21.63 -28.57 9.93
N PHE A 366 -21.48 -27.62 9.00
CA PHE A 366 -20.19 -27.00 8.65
C PHE A 366 -20.04 -25.61 9.28
N SER A 367 -21.14 -24.94 9.61
CA SER A 367 -21.12 -23.63 10.26
C SER A 367 -22.23 -23.54 11.30
N SER A 368 -21.87 -23.30 12.57
CA SER A 368 -22.80 -23.14 13.68
C SER A 368 -23.01 -21.66 14.02
N ALA A 369 -24.16 -21.31 14.62
CA ALA A 369 -24.49 -19.94 15.06
C ALA A 369 -23.48 -19.34 16.07
N HIS A 370 -22.59 -20.17 16.64
CA HIS A 370 -21.59 -19.77 17.61
C HIS A 370 -20.29 -19.24 16.97
N CYS A 371 -20.13 -19.35 15.66
CA CYS A 371 -19.04 -18.69 14.95
C CYS A 371 -19.36 -17.23 14.64
N ARG A 372 -18.94 -16.33 15.52
CA ARG A 372 -18.94 -14.89 15.23
C ARG A 372 -17.78 -14.55 14.29
N ILE A 373 -18.06 -14.55 12.99
CA ILE A 373 -17.11 -14.12 11.96
C ILE A 373 -17.24 -12.60 11.82
N SER A 374 -16.12 -11.88 11.89
CA SER A 374 -16.11 -10.43 11.64
C SER A 374 -16.50 -10.13 10.18
N PRO A 375 -17.33 -9.11 9.91
CA PRO A 375 -17.65 -8.75 8.54
C PRO A 375 -16.38 -8.28 7.81
N PRO A 376 -16.19 -8.66 6.53
CA PRO A 376 -15.06 -8.19 5.74
C PRO A 376 -15.14 -6.67 5.55
N THR A 377 -13.99 -6.01 5.54
CA THR A 377 -13.88 -4.55 5.45
C THR A 377 -13.59 -4.12 4.00
N PRO A 378 -14.48 -3.34 3.36
CA PRO A 378 -14.27 -2.91 1.98
C PRO A 378 -13.14 -1.88 1.87
N PRO A 379 -12.42 -1.83 0.74
CA PRO A 379 -11.40 -0.81 0.47
C PRO A 379 -11.98 0.61 0.54
N ASN A 380 -11.24 1.55 1.13
CA ASN A 380 -11.71 2.92 1.32
C ASN A 380 -11.51 3.78 0.04
N PRO A 381 -12.58 4.32 -0.57
CA PRO A 381 -12.48 5.11 -1.81
C PRO A 381 -11.70 6.42 -1.64
N SER A 382 -11.73 7.02 -0.44
CA SER A 382 -11.00 8.25 -0.15
C SER A 382 -9.49 8.04 -0.21
N VAL A 383 -9.01 6.88 0.25
CA VAL A 383 -7.58 6.52 0.18
C VAL A 383 -7.15 6.36 -1.28
N LEU A 384 -7.98 5.71 -2.11
CA LEU A 384 -7.70 5.56 -3.54
C LEU A 384 -7.65 6.91 -4.26
N LEU A 385 -8.56 7.83 -3.94
CA LEU A 385 -8.58 9.19 -4.49
C LEU A 385 -7.29 9.95 -4.11
N VAL A 386 -6.87 9.90 -2.85
CA VAL A 386 -5.64 10.56 -2.38
C VAL A 386 -4.41 9.98 -3.09
N VAL A 387 -4.30 8.65 -3.18
CA VAL A 387 -3.20 8.00 -3.90
C VAL A 387 -3.21 8.39 -5.38
N GLY A 388 -4.37 8.40 -6.04
CA GLY A 388 -4.51 8.84 -7.42
C GLY A 388 -4.04 10.29 -7.64
N LEU A 389 -4.46 11.21 -6.77
CA LEU A 389 -4.01 12.60 -6.80
C LEU A 389 -2.49 12.72 -6.60
N LEU A 390 -1.91 11.97 -5.66
CA LEU A 390 -0.45 11.96 -5.45
C LEU A 390 0.31 11.49 -6.68
N PHE A 391 -0.20 10.48 -7.40
CA PHE A 391 0.39 10.05 -8.67
C PHE A 391 0.23 11.09 -9.77
N CYS A 392 -0.91 11.79 -9.86
CA CYS A 392 -1.07 12.92 -10.78
C CYS A 392 -0.03 14.03 -10.50
N ILE A 393 0.20 14.35 -9.23
CA ILE A 393 1.23 15.31 -8.81
C ILE A 393 2.63 14.78 -9.17
N LEU A 394 2.92 13.51 -8.93
CA LEU A 394 4.19 12.87 -9.31
C LEU A 394 4.46 13.03 -10.82
N TYR A 395 3.48 12.75 -11.69
CA TYR A 395 3.63 12.97 -13.13
C TYR A 395 3.84 14.46 -13.46
N ALA A 396 3.06 15.36 -12.85
CA ALA A 396 3.23 16.80 -13.07
C ALA A 396 4.65 17.27 -12.71
N THR A 397 5.21 16.79 -11.59
CA THR A 397 6.56 17.16 -11.15
C THR A 397 7.68 16.62 -12.06
N VAL A 398 7.45 15.58 -12.86
CA VAL A 398 8.42 15.13 -13.88
C VAL A 398 8.61 16.21 -14.96
N PHE A 399 7.51 16.82 -15.41
CA PHE A 399 7.56 17.89 -16.41
C PHE A 399 7.99 19.22 -15.80
N LEU A 400 7.54 19.51 -14.57
CA LEU A 400 7.83 20.76 -13.87
C LEU A 400 9.26 20.85 -13.33
N GLU A 401 10.00 19.75 -13.23
CA GLU A 401 11.37 19.75 -12.67
C GLU A 401 12.31 20.75 -13.35
N THR A 402 12.26 20.83 -14.68
CA THR A 402 13.11 21.76 -15.44
C THR A 402 12.73 23.20 -15.15
N TYR A 403 11.43 23.49 -15.03
CA TYR A 403 10.91 24.81 -14.70
C TYR A 403 11.19 25.19 -13.25
N ALA A 404 11.12 24.24 -12.31
CA ALA A 404 11.49 24.42 -10.92
C ALA A 404 12.96 24.84 -10.79
N ARG A 405 13.89 24.15 -11.48
CA ARG A 405 15.31 24.56 -11.48
C ARG A 405 15.54 25.94 -12.10
N ARG A 406 14.87 26.24 -13.23
CA ARG A 406 14.93 27.56 -13.86
C ARG A 406 14.38 28.65 -12.92
N LEU A 407 13.38 28.33 -12.11
CA LEU A 407 12.83 29.22 -11.10
C LEU A 407 13.82 29.43 -9.95
N CYS A 408 14.46 28.38 -9.42
CA CYS A 408 15.55 28.52 -8.45
C CYS A 408 16.65 29.46 -8.95
N ARG A 409 17.08 29.29 -10.21
CA ARG A 409 18.06 30.19 -10.83
C ARG A 409 17.58 31.64 -10.87
N LYS A 410 16.32 31.88 -11.28
CA LYS A 410 15.74 33.24 -11.30
C LYS A 410 15.69 33.87 -9.92
N ILE A 411 15.37 33.10 -8.89
CA ILE A 411 15.39 33.54 -7.49
C ILE A 411 16.83 33.91 -7.10
N ALA A 412 17.82 33.05 -7.34
CA ALA A 412 19.22 33.38 -7.06
C ALA A 412 19.66 34.68 -7.75
N ALA A 413 19.31 34.83 -9.02
CA ALA A 413 19.65 36.00 -9.83
C ALA A 413 18.99 37.30 -9.35
N SER A 414 17.78 37.24 -8.77
CA SER A 414 17.14 38.44 -8.19
C SER A 414 17.79 38.86 -6.89
N PHE A 415 18.24 37.91 -6.07
CA PHE A 415 18.92 38.20 -4.80
C PHE A 415 20.36 38.69 -5.01
N PHE A 416 21.10 38.10 -5.95
CA PHE A 416 22.52 38.36 -6.17
C PHE A 416 22.78 38.95 -7.56
N GLN A 417 22.32 40.19 -7.78
CA GLN A 417 22.37 40.83 -9.09
C GLN A 417 23.79 41.09 -9.62
N SER A 418 24.70 41.54 -8.75
CA SER A 418 26.11 41.80 -9.10
C SER A 418 26.80 40.52 -9.56
N TRP A 419 26.54 39.41 -8.87
CA TRP A 419 27.08 38.11 -9.22
C TRP A 419 26.50 37.59 -10.55
N GLU A 420 25.22 37.83 -10.83
CA GLU A 420 24.62 37.48 -12.12
C GLU A 420 25.27 38.24 -13.29
N GLU A 421 25.69 39.49 -13.08
CA GLU A 421 26.39 40.27 -14.11
C GLU A 421 27.76 39.69 -14.43
N GLU A 422 28.51 39.28 -13.41
CA GLU A 422 29.79 38.60 -13.60
C GLU A 422 29.62 37.25 -14.33
N ARG A 423 28.58 36.49 -14.00
CA ARG A 423 28.24 35.23 -14.69
C ARG A 423 27.88 35.45 -16.16
N VAL A 424 27.12 36.49 -16.47
CA VAL A 424 26.77 36.88 -17.85
C VAL A 424 28.04 37.27 -18.62
N LEU A 425 28.93 38.05 -18.02
CA LEU A 425 30.19 38.47 -18.64
C LEU A 425 31.12 37.28 -18.88
N TYR A 426 31.22 36.35 -17.93
CA TYR A 426 31.97 35.10 -18.08
C TYR A 426 31.44 34.27 -19.25
N LEU A 427 30.12 34.08 -19.34
CA LEU A 427 29.48 33.34 -20.43
C LEU A 427 29.74 33.99 -21.79
N TYR A 428 29.60 35.33 -21.87
CA TYR A 428 29.92 36.08 -23.08
C TYR A 428 31.38 35.89 -23.52
N ARG A 429 32.34 36.04 -22.61
CA ARG A 429 33.78 35.81 -22.91
C ARG A 429 34.04 34.39 -23.40
N LYS A 430 33.37 33.40 -22.80
CA LYS A 430 33.48 31.99 -23.20
C LYS A 430 32.94 31.75 -24.61
N LEU A 431 31.82 32.36 -24.97
CA LEU A 431 31.23 32.29 -26.32
C LEU A 431 32.13 32.96 -27.36
N SER A 432 32.61 34.17 -27.07
CA SER A 432 33.51 34.91 -27.96
C SER A 432 34.82 34.13 -28.23
N ARG A 433 35.42 33.52 -27.21
CA ARG A 433 36.62 32.67 -27.37
C ARG A 433 36.38 31.44 -28.24
N ARG A 434 35.17 30.86 -28.21
CA ARG A 434 34.81 29.69 -29.03
C ARG A 434 34.57 30.04 -30.49
N HIS A 435 34.17 31.27 -30.79
CA HIS A 435 33.91 31.70 -32.16
C HIS A 435 35.18 32.22 -32.85
N ARG A 436 36.20 32.61 -32.08
CA ARG A 436 37.54 32.95 -32.60
C ARG A 436 38.43 31.72 -32.88
N LYS A 437 38.05 30.56 -32.36
CA LYS A 437 38.67 29.26 -32.68
C LYS A 437 37.83 28.61 -33.75
#